data_AF-A0A971QMQ5-F1
#
_entry.id   AF-A0A971QMQ5-F1
#
_cell.length_a   1.000
_cell.length_b   1.000
_cell.length_c   1.000
_cell.angle_alpha   90.00
_cell.angle_beta   90.00
_cell.angle_gamma   90.00
#
_symmetry.space_group_name_H-M   'P 1'
#
loop_
_entity.id
_entity.type
_entity.pdbx_description
1 polymer ?
#
loop_
_entity_poly.entity_id
_entity_poly.type
_entity_poly.pdbx_seq_one_letter_code
_entity_poly.pdbx_strand_id
1 'polypeptide(L)'
;EPDPSFDLNAAIAGYEIKRPFGASTVSKVTMETRRYEMAENDLGVESVLFRFDGAGDCTLTLVCKGAVHNIPFGLDHWKIGMTDRTLLFARSAYPNPMDVTPVRTAGICTWTADDKLSAYFLSMFNPGSSETFEFSFEGDELKMEIVPPTGTRFGPPGMAAAKTEPIILNGTKIKD
;
A
#
# COMPACT_ATOMS: atom_id res chain seq x y z
N GLU A 1 36.28 -4.25 -24.75
CA GLU A 1 35.95 -2.88 -24.28
C GLU A 1 34.47 -2.83 -23.95
N PRO A 2 34.04 -2.06 -22.93
CA PRO A 2 32.61 -1.83 -22.69
C PRO A 2 32.01 -1.13 -23.91
N ASP A 3 30.82 -1.57 -24.33
CA ASP A 3 30.09 -0.99 -25.47
C ASP A 3 29.77 0.49 -25.18
N PRO A 4 30.26 1.44 -25.99
CA PRO A 4 30.03 2.87 -25.78
C PRO A 4 28.56 3.29 -25.97
N SER A 5 27.69 2.39 -26.47
CA SER A 5 26.24 2.61 -26.60
C SER A 5 25.44 2.16 -25.37
N PHE A 6 26.06 1.43 -24.44
CA PHE A 6 25.38 0.98 -23.23
C PHE A 6 25.37 2.08 -22.17
N ASP A 7 24.30 2.85 -22.14
CA ASP A 7 24.04 3.79 -21.05
C ASP A 7 23.54 3.02 -19.82
N LEU A 8 24.48 2.72 -18.92
CA LEU A 8 24.22 2.05 -17.65
C LEU A 8 23.21 2.83 -16.79
N ASN A 9 23.22 4.15 -16.82
CA ASN A 9 22.28 4.95 -16.03
C ASN A 9 20.87 4.86 -16.60
N ALA A 10 20.72 4.90 -17.93
CA ALA A 10 19.42 4.67 -18.57
C ALA A 10 18.91 3.24 -18.34
N ALA A 11 19.79 2.24 -18.36
CA ALA A 11 19.45 0.87 -18.02
C ALA A 11 18.98 0.74 -16.57
N ILE A 12 19.72 1.32 -15.61
CA ILE A 12 19.36 1.34 -14.18
C ILE A 12 18.02 2.07 -13.95
N ALA A 13 17.80 3.21 -14.60
CA ALA A 13 16.54 3.94 -14.54
C ALA A 13 15.34 3.10 -15.04
N GLY A 14 15.57 2.17 -15.98
CA GLY A 14 14.57 1.19 -16.41
C GLY A 14 14.22 0.13 -15.36
N TYR A 15 15.12 -0.13 -14.40
CA TYR A 15 14.91 -1.05 -13.28
C TYR A 15 14.36 -0.37 -12.02
N GLU A 16 14.29 0.96 -11.99
CA GLU A 16 13.65 1.68 -10.89
C GLU A 16 12.15 1.36 -10.85
N ILE A 17 11.65 1.00 -9.68
CA ILE A 17 10.23 0.75 -9.48
C ILE A 17 9.52 2.11 -9.62
N LYS A 18 8.87 2.30 -10.77
CA LYS A 18 8.14 3.54 -11.08
C LYS A 18 7.09 3.79 -10.01
N ARG A 19 6.95 5.06 -9.63
CA ARG A 19 5.87 5.49 -8.76
C ARG A 19 4.53 5.14 -9.44
N PRO A 20 3.62 4.46 -8.74
CA PRO A 20 2.35 4.02 -9.33
C PRO A 20 1.29 5.13 -9.38
N PHE A 21 1.58 6.29 -8.77
CA PHE A 21 0.72 7.46 -8.72
C PHE A 21 1.31 8.59 -9.56
N GLY A 22 0.43 9.42 -10.13
CA GLY A 22 0.85 10.71 -10.71
C GLY A 22 1.59 11.55 -9.67
N ALA A 23 2.44 12.47 -10.15
CA ALA A 23 3.14 13.40 -9.26
C ALA A 23 2.13 14.15 -8.38
N SER A 24 2.50 14.40 -7.12
CA SER A 24 1.65 15.14 -6.19
C SER A 24 1.23 16.47 -6.79
N THR A 25 -0.05 16.79 -6.70
CA THR A 25 -0.57 18.14 -6.99
C THR A 25 -0.54 19.03 -5.75
N VAL A 26 -0.20 18.49 -4.56
CA VAL A 26 -0.23 19.19 -3.28
C VAL A 26 0.87 18.72 -2.32
N SER A 27 1.71 19.63 -1.83
CA SER A 27 2.68 19.30 -0.76
C SER A 27 2.00 19.35 0.60
N LYS A 28 1.45 18.23 1.06
CA LYS A 28 0.87 18.10 2.41
C LYS A 28 1.72 17.18 3.28
N VAL A 29 2.49 17.77 4.20
CA VAL A 29 3.11 17.03 5.30
C VAL A 29 2.23 17.26 6.53
N THR A 30 1.51 16.23 6.94
CA THR A 30 0.76 16.25 8.21
C THR A 30 1.48 15.40 9.24
N MET A 31 1.60 15.91 10.46
CA MET A 31 2.13 15.19 11.61
C MET A 31 0.98 14.64 12.49
N GLU A 32 -0.26 14.93 12.12
CA GLU A 32 -1.46 14.52 12.87
C GLU A 32 -1.62 13.00 12.77
N THR A 33 -1.61 12.34 13.93
CA THR A 33 -2.04 10.94 14.01
C THR A 33 -3.54 10.88 13.75
N ARG A 34 -3.97 9.99 12.87
CA ARG A 34 -5.39 9.83 12.52
C ARG A 34 -5.81 8.41 12.80
N ARG A 35 -6.89 8.24 13.56
CA ARG A 35 -7.42 6.94 13.96
C ARG A 35 -8.89 6.83 13.58
N TYR A 36 -9.26 5.70 12.99
CA TYR A 36 -10.61 5.41 12.54
C TYR A 36 -11.05 4.03 13.04
N GLU A 37 -12.26 3.95 13.54
CA GLU A 37 -12.98 2.70 13.74
C GLU A 37 -13.66 2.32 12.43
N MET A 38 -13.49 1.08 11.98
CA MET A 38 -14.02 0.63 10.69
C MET A 38 -15.41 0.02 10.86
N ALA A 39 -16.30 0.27 9.90
CA ALA A 39 -17.56 -0.43 9.79
C ALA A 39 -17.33 -1.94 9.57
N GLU A 40 -18.31 -2.76 9.93
CA GLU A 40 -18.24 -4.22 9.73
C GLU A 40 -17.91 -4.56 8.26
N ASN A 41 -16.94 -5.45 8.07
CA ASN A 41 -16.44 -5.82 6.74
C ASN A 41 -15.90 -7.25 6.72
N ASP A 42 -15.96 -7.88 5.55
CA ASP A 42 -15.54 -9.27 5.34
C ASP A 42 -14.03 -9.51 5.52
N LEU A 43 -13.25 -8.43 5.53
CA LEU A 43 -11.80 -8.48 5.76
C LEU A 43 -11.44 -8.51 7.25
N GLY A 44 -12.42 -8.28 8.14
CA GLY A 44 -12.22 -8.28 9.58
C GLY A 44 -11.32 -7.16 10.07
N VAL A 45 -11.22 -6.05 9.32
CA VAL A 45 -10.49 -4.85 9.74
C VAL A 45 -11.36 -4.09 10.73
N GLU A 46 -10.87 -3.92 11.96
CA GLU A 46 -11.61 -3.29 13.07
C GLU A 46 -11.22 -1.82 13.23
N SER A 47 -9.94 -1.48 13.06
CA SER A 47 -9.49 -0.09 13.09
C SER A 47 -8.29 0.16 12.21
N VAL A 48 -8.16 1.42 11.77
CA VAL A 48 -7.06 1.91 10.94
C VAL A 48 -6.44 3.12 11.63
N LEU A 49 -5.11 3.14 11.69
CA LEU A 49 -4.34 4.21 12.30
C LEU A 49 -3.23 4.65 11.36
N PHE A 50 -3.12 5.96 11.16
CA PHE A 50 -2.08 6.62 10.37
C PHE A 50 -1.18 7.40 11.32
N ARG A 51 0.10 7.03 11.39
CA ARG A 51 1.12 7.76 12.18
C ARG A 51 2.16 8.33 11.24
N PHE A 52 2.32 9.65 11.25
CA PHE A 52 3.30 10.34 10.43
C PHE A 52 4.51 10.75 11.28
N ASP A 53 5.72 10.47 10.78
CA ASP A 53 6.97 10.87 11.43
C ASP A 53 7.46 12.25 10.94
N GLY A 54 8.59 12.74 11.50
CA GLY A 54 9.14 14.06 11.20
C GLY A 54 9.52 14.31 9.73
N ALA A 55 9.66 13.25 8.93
CA ALA A 55 9.89 13.33 7.49
C ALA A 55 8.59 13.29 6.68
N GLY A 56 7.44 13.11 7.35
CA GLY A 56 6.14 12.89 6.73
C GLY A 56 5.87 11.44 6.34
N ASP A 57 6.76 10.50 6.66
CA ASP A 57 6.54 9.10 6.33
C ASP A 57 5.42 8.52 7.19
N CYS A 58 4.63 7.66 6.58
CA CYS A 58 3.44 7.10 7.21
C CYS A 58 3.69 5.66 7.66
N THR A 59 3.41 5.36 8.93
CA THR A 59 3.14 4.00 9.38
C THR A 59 1.64 3.79 9.43
N LEU A 60 1.12 3.00 8.50
CA LEU A 60 -0.25 2.51 8.52
C LEU A 60 -0.34 1.31 9.45
N THR A 61 -1.17 1.40 10.46
CA THR A 61 -1.49 0.28 11.35
C THR A 61 -2.91 -0.18 11.06
N LEU A 62 -3.06 -1.43 10.66
CA LEU A 62 -4.33 -2.11 10.47
C LEU A 62 -4.54 -3.09 11.63
N VAL A 63 -5.61 -2.90 12.39
CA VAL A 63 -6.01 -3.84 13.42
C VAL A 63 -7.10 -4.70 12.84
N CYS A 64 -6.84 -6.00 12.76
CA CYS A 64 -7.79 -7.01 12.32
C CYS A 64 -8.13 -7.96 13.47
N LYS A 65 -9.17 -8.76 13.31
CA LYS A 65 -9.54 -9.80 14.29
C LYS A 65 -8.38 -10.77 14.53
N GLY A 66 -7.67 -10.58 15.63
CA GLY A 66 -6.55 -11.42 16.07
C GLY A 66 -5.16 -11.06 15.51
N ALA A 67 -5.02 -9.95 14.78
CA ALA A 67 -3.71 -9.52 14.25
C ALA A 67 -3.60 -7.99 14.16
N VAL A 68 -2.38 -7.49 14.35
CA VAL A 68 -2.05 -6.07 14.13
C VAL A 68 -0.95 -6.01 13.08
N HIS A 69 -1.19 -5.26 12.01
CA HIS A 69 -0.27 -5.12 10.89
C HIS A 69 0.24 -3.70 10.82
N ASN A 70 1.55 -3.52 10.96
CA ASN A 70 2.22 -2.24 10.72
C ASN A 70 2.84 -2.25 9.34
N ILE A 71 2.51 -1.26 8.51
CA ILE A 71 2.97 -1.15 7.13
C ILE A 71 3.64 0.23 6.95
N PRO A 72 4.95 0.28 6.69
CA PRO A 72 5.66 1.52 6.48
C PRO A 72 5.54 2.01 5.03
N PHE A 73 5.27 3.29 4.86
CA PHE A 73 5.22 4.00 3.58
C PHE A 73 6.09 5.26 3.66
N GLY A 74 6.93 5.47 2.65
CA GLY A 74 7.68 6.72 2.52
C GLY A 74 6.86 7.77 1.80
N LEU A 75 6.87 9.01 2.28
CA LEU A 75 6.18 10.10 1.60
C LEU A 75 6.96 10.50 0.36
N ASP A 76 6.38 10.28 -0.82
CA ASP A 76 6.99 10.54 -2.12
C ASP A 76 8.31 9.79 -2.40
N HIS A 77 8.65 8.79 -1.59
CA HIS A 77 9.81 7.94 -1.80
C HIS A 77 9.55 6.51 -1.33
N TRP A 78 10.33 5.56 -1.83
CA TRP A 78 10.23 4.17 -1.39
C TRP A 78 10.83 4.00 0.00
N LYS A 79 9.99 3.59 0.96
CA LYS A 79 10.44 3.18 2.29
C LYS A 79 10.47 1.68 2.36
N ILE A 80 11.67 1.14 2.56
CA ILE A 80 11.86 -0.27 2.86
C ILE A 80 11.59 -0.47 4.35
N GLY A 81 10.84 -1.51 4.69
CA GLY A 81 10.62 -1.86 6.08
C GLY A 81 10.15 -3.30 6.25
N MET A 82 9.49 -3.53 7.37
CA MET A 82 9.04 -4.85 7.81
C MET A 82 7.57 -4.79 8.19
N THR A 83 6.82 -5.86 7.92
CA THR A 83 5.43 -6.00 8.36
C THR A 83 5.14 -7.42 8.81
N ASP A 84 4.22 -7.60 9.75
CA ASP A 84 3.68 -8.90 10.15
C ASP A 84 2.56 -9.37 9.21
N ARG A 85 2.23 -8.56 8.21
CA ARG A 85 1.20 -8.89 7.22
C ARG A 85 1.72 -9.89 6.19
N THR A 86 1.16 -11.10 6.22
CA THR A 86 1.54 -12.21 5.33
C THR A 86 0.63 -12.37 4.11
N LEU A 87 -0.53 -11.69 4.10
CA LEU A 87 -1.55 -11.82 3.07
C LEU A 87 -2.03 -10.45 2.56
N LEU A 88 -2.20 -10.36 1.25
CA LEU A 88 -2.90 -9.25 0.60
C LEU A 88 -4.42 -9.40 0.79
N PHE A 89 -5.13 -8.31 1.03
CA PHE A 89 -6.60 -8.28 1.15
C PHE A 89 -7.26 -8.59 -0.18
N ALA A 90 -6.68 -8.12 -1.29
CA ALA A 90 -7.10 -8.47 -2.64
C ALA A 90 -6.87 -9.96 -2.98
N ARG A 91 -6.25 -10.73 -2.06
CA ARG A 91 -5.90 -12.17 -2.23
C ARG A 91 -5.27 -12.46 -3.59
N SER A 92 -4.51 -11.49 -4.11
CA SER A 92 -3.80 -11.57 -5.38
C SER A 92 -2.51 -12.39 -5.27
N ALA A 93 -2.15 -12.80 -4.06
CA ALA A 93 -0.94 -13.55 -3.74
C ALA A 93 -1.24 -14.76 -2.87
N TYR A 94 -0.40 -15.79 -2.98
CA TYR A 94 -0.44 -16.92 -2.06
C TYR A 94 -0.03 -16.47 -0.64
N PRO A 95 -0.63 -17.06 0.42
CA PRO A 95 -0.18 -16.82 1.78
C PRO A 95 1.31 -17.17 1.92
N ASN A 96 2.04 -16.43 2.75
CA ASN A 96 3.35 -16.89 3.21
C ASN A 96 3.15 -18.21 3.97
N PRO A 97 3.53 -19.37 3.39
CA PRO A 97 3.23 -20.67 4.00
C PRO A 97 4.19 -21.01 5.15
N MET A 98 5.27 -20.24 5.31
CA MET A 98 6.34 -20.51 6.27
C MET A 98 6.12 -19.81 7.62
N ASP A 99 5.05 -19.01 7.76
CA ASP A 99 4.74 -18.22 8.96
C ASP A 99 5.92 -17.35 9.47
N VAL A 100 6.80 -16.96 8.55
CA VAL A 100 7.99 -16.15 8.84
C VAL A 100 7.60 -14.67 8.85
N THR A 101 7.07 -14.20 9.97
CA THR A 101 6.92 -12.77 10.27
C THR A 101 8.05 -12.30 11.19
N PRO A 102 8.51 -11.04 11.04
CA PRO A 102 8.07 -10.05 10.07
C PRO A 102 8.68 -10.28 8.67
N VAL A 103 7.98 -9.87 7.61
CA VAL A 103 8.45 -9.93 6.21
C VAL A 103 8.90 -8.57 5.70
N ARG A 104 9.89 -8.55 4.78
CA ARG A 104 10.35 -7.33 4.12
C ARG A 104 9.34 -6.80 3.11
N THR A 105 9.17 -5.49 3.10
CA THR A 105 8.23 -4.78 2.22
C THR A 105 8.83 -3.47 1.74
N ALA A 106 8.29 -2.95 0.64
CA ALA A 106 8.52 -1.59 0.20
C ALA A 106 7.18 -0.87 0.07
N GLY A 107 7.10 0.33 0.63
CA GLY A 107 5.89 1.15 0.59
C GLY A 107 6.21 2.58 0.18
N ILE A 108 5.35 3.17 -0.65
CA ILE A 108 5.36 4.59 -0.99
C ILE A 108 3.95 5.15 -0.81
N CYS A 109 3.82 6.36 -0.28
CA CYS A 109 2.56 7.09 -0.26
C CYS A 109 2.74 8.51 -0.79
N THR A 110 1.65 9.08 -1.31
CA THR A 110 1.60 10.44 -1.86
C THR A 110 0.22 11.01 -1.60
N TRP A 111 0.16 12.28 -1.20
CA TRP A 111 -1.10 13.04 -1.18
C TRP A 111 -1.48 13.40 -2.62
N THR A 112 -2.61 12.89 -3.09
CA THR A 112 -3.14 13.15 -4.44
C THR A 112 -4.18 14.27 -4.47
N ALA A 113 -4.70 14.65 -3.29
CA ALA A 113 -5.51 15.83 -3.03
C ALA A 113 -5.36 16.21 -1.54
N ASP A 114 -5.95 17.34 -1.13
CA ASP A 114 -5.92 17.79 0.28
C ASP A 114 -6.49 16.75 1.25
N ASP A 115 -7.47 15.99 0.81
CA ASP A 115 -8.22 14.99 1.55
C ASP A 115 -7.94 13.56 1.05
N LYS A 116 -6.98 13.35 0.14
CA LYS A 116 -6.70 12.04 -0.45
C LYS A 116 -5.25 11.62 -0.34
N LEU A 117 -5.03 10.46 0.28
CA LEU A 117 -3.73 9.81 0.39
C LEU A 117 -3.75 8.50 -0.42
N SER A 118 -2.85 8.37 -1.38
CA SER A 118 -2.65 7.12 -2.12
C SER A 118 -1.39 6.44 -1.60
N ALA A 119 -1.47 5.14 -1.30
CA ALA A 119 -0.35 4.36 -0.80
C ALA A 119 -0.20 3.06 -1.59
N TYR A 120 1.00 2.73 -2.01
CA TYR A 120 1.31 1.51 -2.74
C TYR A 120 2.20 0.63 -1.89
N PHE A 121 1.75 -0.61 -1.74
CA PHE A 121 2.42 -1.66 -1.00
C PHE A 121 2.98 -2.68 -1.97
N LEU A 122 4.26 -3.02 -1.79
CA LEU A 122 4.93 -4.11 -2.48
C LEU A 122 5.45 -5.13 -1.45
N SER A 123 5.00 -6.37 -1.57
CA SER A 123 5.57 -7.48 -0.82
C SER A 123 6.90 -7.89 -1.46
N MET A 124 7.98 -7.92 -0.68
CA MET A 124 9.27 -8.48 -1.14
C MET A 124 9.35 -10.00 -0.91
N PHE A 125 8.46 -10.55 -0.09
CA PHE A 125 8.40 -11.98 0.19
C PHE A 125 7.63 -12.75 -0.89
N ASN A 126 6.58 -12.13 -1.45
CA ASN A 126 5.83 -12.68 -2.58
C ASN A 126 6.09 -11.82 -3.83
N PRO A 127 7.12 -12.12 -4.64
CA PRO A 127 7.43 -11.35 -5.84
C PRO A 127 6.21 -11.20 -6.75
N GLY A 128 5.97 -9.98 -7.25
CA GLY A 128 4.80 -9.64 -8.07
C GLY A 128 3.50 -9.37 -7.30
N SER A 129 3.55 -9.38 -5.97
CA SER A 129 2.39 -9.12 -5.11
C SER A 129 2.39 -7.68 -4.62
N SER A 130 1.40 -6.91 -5.07
CA SER A 130 1.22 -5.52 -4.66
C SER A 130 -0.24 -5.16 -4.45
N GLU A 131 -0.44 -4.08 -3.70
CA GLU A 131 -1.74 -3.46 -3.48
C GLU A 131 -1.61 -1.95 -3.50
N THR A 132 -2.62 -1.31 -4.05
CA THR A 132 -2.83 0.12 -3.93
C THR A 132 -3.94 0.36 -2.93
N PHE A 133 -3.70 1.25 -1.98
CA PHE A 133 -4.68 1.80 -1.06
C PHE A 133 -4.95 3.25 -1.45
N GLU A 134 -6.23 3.59 -1.59
CA GLU A 134 -6.67 4.98 -1.74
C GLU A 134 -7.50 5.34 -0.51
N PHE A 135 -7.05 6.36 0.21
CA PHE A 135 -7.73 6.87 1.41
C PHE A 135 -8.32 8.23 1.09
N SER A 136 -9.62 8.41 1.34
CA SER A 136 -10.30 9.71 1.28
C SER A 136 -10.78 10.08 2.69
N PHE A 137 -10.49 11.31 3.11
CA PHE A 137 -10.76 11.83 4.44
C PHE A 137 -11.78 12.97 4.38
N GLU A 138 -13.05 12.68 4.60
CA GLU A 138 -14.15 13.65 4.51
C GLU A 138 -14.65 13.99 5.92
N GLY A 139 -14.08 15.05 6.52
CA GLY A 139 -14.38 15.43 7.90
C GLY A 139 -13.92 14.35 8.89
N ASP A 140 -14.88 13.69 9.54
CA ASP A 140 -14.64 12.57 10.45
C ASP A 140 -14.83 11.21 9.77
N GLU A 141 -15.07 11.17 8.46
CA GLU A 141 -15.24 9.92 7.72
C GLU A 141 -13.96 9.52 6.97
N LEU A 142 -13.67 8.23 6.96
CA LEU A 142 -12.64 7.58 6.16
C LEU A 142 -13.31 6.67 5.13
N LYS A 143 -12.98 6.85 3.86
CA LYS A 143 -13.15 5.83 2.83
C LYS A 143 -11.79 5.26 2.47
N MET A 144 -11.64 3.94 2.58
CA MET A 144 -10.45 3.20 2.18
C MET A 144 -10.80 2.27 1.02
N GLU A 145 -10.14 2.44 -0.11
CA GLU A 145 -10.30 1.60 -1.29
C GLU A 145 -9.03 0.79 -1.51
N ILE A 146 -9.16 -0.53 -1.63
CA ILE A 146 -8.07 -1.44 -1.97
C ILE A 146 -8.22 -1.78 -3.44
N VAL A 147 -7.39 -1.14 -4.27
CA VAL A 147 -7.42 -1.29 -5.72
C VAL A 147 -6.58 -2.50 -6.10
N PRO A 148 -7.16 -3.52 -6.77
CA PRO A 148 -6.40 -4.66 -7.23
C PRO A 148 -5.44 -4.25 -8.35
N PRO A 149 -4.26 -4.87 -8.46
CA PRO A 149 -3.29 -4.54 -9.49
C PRO A 149 -3.87 -4.72 -10.89
N THR A 150 -3.72 -3.71 -11.74
CA THR A 150 -4.11 -3.71 -13.16
C THR A 150 -3.03 -4.43 -13.98
N GLY A 151 -2.92 -5.75 -13.80
CA GLY A 151 -1.94 -6.56 -14.52
C GLY A 151 -2.28 -8.04 -14.43
N THR A 152 -2.15 -8.74 -15.55
CA THR A 152 -2.39 -10.18 -15.70
C THR A 152 -1.73 -10.97 -14.57
N ARG A 153 -2.54 -11.59 -13.71
CA ARG A 153 -2.08 -12.74 -12.91
C ARG A 153 -1.40 -13.71 -13.89
N PHE A 154 -0.19 -14.16 -13.59
CA PHE A 154 0.42 -15.28 -14.30
C PHE A 154 -0.41 -16.53 -14.02
N GLY A 155 -1.43 -16.74 -14.84
CA GLY A 155 -2.26 -17.94 -14.88
C GLY A 155 -2.04 -18.68 -16.19
N PRO A 156 -2.45 -19.96 -16.27
CA PRO A 156 -2.38 -20.72 -17.51
C PRO A 156 -3.07 -19.95 -18.66
N PRO A 157 -2.54 -20.02 -19.90
CA PRO A 157 -3.18 -19.41 -21.06
C PRO A 157 -4.64 -19.89 -21.16
N GLY A 158 -5.60 -18.95 -21.18
CA GLY A 158 -7.03 -19.25 -21.31
C GLY A 158 -7.88 -19.00 -20.06
N MET A 159 -7.29 -18.74 -18.89
CA MET A 159 -8.04 -18.20 -17.75
C MET A 159 -7.94 -16.67 -17.76
N ALA A 160 -8.95 -16.00 -18.33
CA ALA A 160 -9.14 -14.58 -18.09
C ALA A 160 -9.35 -14.38 -16.59
N ALA A 161 -8.42 -13.70 -15.92
CA ALA A 161 -8.60 -13.34 -14.52
C ALA A 161 -9.83 -12.43 -14.43
N ALA A 162 -10.83 -12.83 -13.64
CA ALA A 162 -11.99 -12.00 -13.37
C ALA A 162 -11.52 -10.63 -12.86
N LYS A 163 -12.01 -9.55 -13.48
CA LYS A 163 -11.77 -8.19 -13.04
C LYS A 163 -12.23 -8.10 -11.59
N THR A 164 -11.28 -7.99 -10.67
CA THR A 164 -11.61 -7.85 -9.25
C THR A 164 -12.02 -6.40 -9.04
N GLU A 165 -13.19 -6.16 -8.47
CA GLU A 165 -13.61 -4.81 -8.11
C GLU A 165 -12.78 -4.30 -6.92
N PRO A 166 -12.60 -2.97 -6.78
CA PRO A 166 -11.98 -2.41 -5.58
C PRO A 166 -12.74 -2.84 -4.33
N ILE A 167 -12.01 -3.19 -3.28
CA ILE A 167 -12.63 -3.45 -1.98
C ILE A 167 -12.78 -2.11 -1.27
N ILE A 168 -13.99 -1.78 -0.84
CA ILE A 168 -14.30 -0.50 -0.19
C ILE A 168 -14.59 -0.76 1.29
N LEU A 169 -13.85 -0.07 2.15
CA LEU A 169 -14.04 -0.06 3.60
C LEU A 169 -14.32 1.37 4.04
N ASN A 170 -15.28 1.54 4.96
CA ASN A 170 -15.61 2.84 5.53
C ASN A 170 -15.27 2.84 7.02
N GLY A 171 -14.87 3.99 7.54
CA GLY A 171 -14.59 4.17 8.95
C GLY A 171 -14.93 5.55 9.45
N THR A 172 -15.03 5.69 10.77
CA THR A 172 -15.34 6.93 11.46
C THR A 172 -14.20 7.30 12.40
N LYS A 173 -13.79 8.56 12.39
CA LYS A 173 -12.69 9.07 13.19
C LYS A 173 -13.02 8.89 14.66
N ILE A 174 -12.09 8.30 15.39
CA ILE A 174 -12.16 8.20 16.85
C ILE A 174 -11.23 9.25 17.43
N LYS A 175 -11.73 9.97 18.44
CA LYS A 175 -10.93 10.93 19.20
C LYS A 175 -9.95 10.16 20.08
N ASP A 176 -8.71 10.62 20.11
CA ASP A 176 -7.72 10.18 21.10
C ASP A 176 -8.11 10.62 22.52
#